data_AF-A0A2N7F9X9-F1
#
_entry.id   AF-A0A2N7F9X9-F1
#
_cell.length_a   1.000
_cell.length_b   1.000
_cell.length_c   1.000
_cell.angle_alpha   90.00
_cell.angle_beta   90.00
_cell.angle_gamma   90.00
#
_symmetry.space_group_name_H-M   'P 1'
#
loop_
_entity.id
_entity.type
_entity.pdbx_description
1 polymer ?
#
loop_
_entity_poly.entity_id
_entity_poly.type
_entity_poly.pdbx_seq_one_letter_code
_entity_poly.pdbx_strand_id
1 'polypeptide(L)'
;MKPKVVGKVSIFTLISEAVKDLRMYGCDFVLGMGLTKRVKTKTKQAEYADLLGVKGAFYSRLESGSSAFNIAQLHTLCEAKGLSLGELFTYVDHMKKDLIGAGYQVVTEALPIEQDAMRKDNWIEEKATALNNKWTREQKSLKQYKDLTDQQIAAKRQEHVLHARLLFADKFGHVEDVELQRGQWDEAFAEDRAKE
;
A
#
# COMPACT_ATOMS: atom_id res chain seq x y z
N MET A 1 26.04 -3.90 -15.29
CA MET A 1 25.51 -2.99 -14.25
C MET A 1 24.26 -3.64 -13.65
N LYS A 2 24.18 -3.82 -12.33
CA LYS A 2 22.93 -4.27 -11.70
C LYS A 2 21.89 -3.15 -11.85
N PRO A 3 20.66 -3.43 -12.29
CA PRO A 3 19.62 -2.40 -12.37
C PRO A 3 19.40 -1.78 -10.99
N LYS A 4 19.29 -0.46 -10.94
CA LYS A 4 19.02 0.29 -9.70
C LYS A 4 17.62 -0.09 -9.22
N VAL A 5 17.52 -0.69 -8.05
CA VAL A 5 16.23 -1.07 -7.43
C VAL A 5 15.44 0.21 -7.16
N VAL A 6 14.19 0.26 -7.65
CA VAL A 6 13.28 1.41 -7.51
C VAL A 6 12.79 1.54 -6.06
N GLY A 7 12.54 0.41 -5.40
CA GLY A 7 12.12 0.33 -4.01
C GLY A 7 11.88 -1.12 -3.60
N LYS A 8 11.63 -1.35 -2.30
CA LYS A 8 11.23 -2.66 -1.78
C LYS A 8 9.72 -2.72 -1.58
N VAL A 9 9.14 -3.91 -1.75
CA VAL A 9 7.72 -4.18 -1.45
C VAL A 9 7.62 -5.51 -0.74
N SER A 10 6.89 -5.57 0.37
CA SER A 10 6.67 -6.82 1.10
C SER A 10 5.62 -7.69 0.40
N ILE A 11 5.81 -9.01 0.40
CA ILE A 11 4.80 -9.96 -0.07
C ILE A 11 3.48 -9.83 0.73
N PHE A 12 3.56 -9.45 2.00
CA PHE A 12 2.38 -9.23 2.84
C PHE A 12 1.54 -8.05 2.34
N THR A 13 2.19 -7.00 1.82
CA THR A 13 1.52 -5.87 1.18
C THR A 13 0.80 -6.33 -0.09
N LEU A 14 1.42 -7.18 -0.91
CA LEU A 14 0.75 -7.72 -2.12
C LEU A 14 -0.46 -8.58 -1.77
N ILE A 15 -0.38 -9.40 -0.73
CA ILE A 15 -1.53 -10.20 -0.25
C ILE A 15 -2.66 -9.28 0.21
N SER A 16 -2.35 -8.24 0.99
CA SER A 16 -3.35 -7.27 1.44
C SER A 16 -4.01 -6.54 0.28
N GLU A 17 -3.25 -6.16 -0.73
CA GLU A 17 -3.77 -5.52 -1.95
C GLU A 17 -4.60 -6.49 -2.79
N ALA A 18 -4.20 -7.76 -2.92
CA ALA A 18 -5.01 -8.78 -3.59
C ALA A 18 -6.36 -9.00 -2.89
N VAL A 19 -6.39 -9.03 -1.54
CA VAL A 19 -7.63 -9.12 -0.77
C VAL A 19 -8.47 -7.84 -0.92
N LYS A 20 -7.83 -6.67 -0.93
CA LYS A 20 -8.50 -5.38 -1.18
C LYS A 20 -9.14 -5.35 -2.56
N ASP A 21 -8.45 -5.82 -3.59
CA ASP A 21 -8.94 -5.93 -4.95
C ASP A 21 -10.09 -6.95 -5.07
N LEU A 22 -9.97 -8.11 -4.41
CA LEU A 22 -11.06 -9.09 -4.33
C LEU A 22 -12.32 -8.44 -3.72
N ARG A 23 -12.15 -7.65 -2.66
CA ARG A 23 -13.27 -6.92 -2.05
C ARG A 23 -13.81 -5.84 -2.99
N MET A 24 -12.94 -5.01 -3.55
CA MET A 24 -13.31 -3.81 -4.29
C MET A 24 -13.84 -4.11 -5.68
N TYR A 25 -13.34 -5.14 -6.35
CA TYR A 25 -13.58 -5.43 -7.77
C TYR A 25 -14.10 -6.85 -8.03
N GLY A 26 -14.06 -7.74 -7.04
CA GLY A 26 -14.66 -9.08 -7.13
C GLY A 26 -13.74 -10.13 -7.76
N CYS A 27 -14.25 -11.36 -7.81
CA CYS A 27 -13.48 -12.54 -8.23
C CYS A 27 -13.03 -12.47 -9.68
N ASP A 28 -13.90 -12.01 -10.60
CA ASP A 28 -13.56 -11.89 -12.02
C ASP A 28 -12.35 -10.98 -12.27
N PHE A 29 -12.14 -9.99 -11.41
CA PHE A 29 -10.97 -9.12 -11.47
C PHE A 29 -9.70 -9.87 -11.06
N VAL A 30 -9.76 -10.61 -9.96
CA VAL A 30 -8.63 -11.43 -9.45
C VAL A 30 -8.29 -12.55 -10.42
N LEU A 31 -9.28 -13.30 -10.91
CA LEU A 31 -9.11 -14.38 -11.89
C LEU A 31 -8.63 -13.84 -13.24
N GLY A 32 -9.07 -12.64 -13.60
CA GLY A 32 -8.58 -11.90 -14.76
C GLY A 32 -7.22 -11.24 -14.56
N MET A 33 -6.53 -11.52 -13.44
CA MET A 33 -5.20 -11.02 -13.12
C MET A 33 -5.10 -9.49 -13.09
N GLY A 34 -6.21 -8.81 -12.78
CA GLY A 34 -6.30 -7.35 -12.78
C GLY A 34 -6.36 -6.71 -14.17
N LEU A 35 -6.39 -7.51 -15.24
CA LEU A 35 -6.46 -7.06 -16.63
C LEU A 35 -7.88 -6.75 -17.10
N THR A 36 -8.88 -7.13 -16.32
CA THR A 36 -10.29 -6.85 -16.61
C THR A 36 -10.69 -5.44 -16.12
N LYS A 37 -11.86 -4.97 -16.57
CA LYS A 37 -12.35 -3.65 -16.19
C LYS A 37 -12.59 -3.61 -14.67
N ARG A 38 -12.08 -2.57 -14.00
CA ARG A 38 -12.36 -2.28 -12.59
C ARG A 38 -13.82 -1.89 -12.38
N VAL A 39 -14.67 -2.87 -12.07
CA VAL A 39 -16.08 -2.67 -11.70
C VAL A 39 -16.20 -2.75 -10.19
N LYS A 40 -16.53 -1.64 -9.53
CA LYS A 40 -16.62 -1.61 -8.07
C LYS A 40 -17.78 -2.47 -7.57
N THR A 41 -17.49 -3.37 -6.65
CA THR A 41 -18.53 -4.09 -5.89
C THR A 41 -19.17 -3.14 -4.87
N LYS A 42 -20.28 -3.59 -4.26
CA LYS A 42 -20.92 -2.90 -3.13
C LYS A 42 -20.36 -3.36 -1.77
N THR A 43 -19.41 -4.29 -1.76
CA THR A 43 -18.96 -4.96 -0.53
C THR A 43 -18.11 -4.04 0.33
N LYS A 44 -18.56 -3.87 1.57
CA LYS A 44 -17.89 -3.01 2.55
C LYS A 44 -16.84 -3.79 3.33
N GLN A 45 -15.88 -3.07 3.90
CA GLN A 45 -14.89 -3.63 4.82
C GLN A 45 -15.54 -4.31 6.04
N ALA A 46 -16.66 -3.76 6.54
CA ALA A 46 -17.40 -4.34 7.66
C ALA A 46 -17.83 -5.79 7.39
N GLU A 47 -18.30 -6.09 6.17
CA GLU A 47 -18.72 -7.45 5.80
C GLU A 47 -17.56 -8.44 5.85
N TYR A 48 -16.36 -8.05 5.42
CA TYR A 48 -15.17 -8.89 5.52
C TYR A 48 -14.68 -9.03 6.97
N ALA A 49 -14.79 -7.97 7.77
CA ALA A 49 -14.46 -8.03 9.19
C ALA A 49 -15.38 -9.03 9.93
N ASP A 50 -16.68 -8.99 9.62
CA ASP A 50 -17.69 -9.90 10.18
C ASP A 50 -17.42 -11.35 9.74
N LEU A 51 -17.10 -11.58 8.45
CA LEU A 51 -16.73 -12.91 7.94
C LEU A 51 -15.52 -13.51 8.67
N LEU A 52 -14.56 -12.67 9.05
CA LEU A 52 -13.37 -13.09 9.78
C LEU A 52 -13.57 -13.12 11.30
N GLY A 53 -14.71 -12.67 11.82
CA GLY A 53 -14.95 -12.55 13.26
C GLY A 53 -14.01 -11.56 13.95
N VAL A 54 -13.55 -10.53 13.24
CA VAL A 54 -12.61 -9.52 13.78
C VAL A 54 -13.24 -8.14 13.86
N LYS A 55 -12.69 -7.28 14.73
CA LYS A 55 -13.12 -5.87 14.79
C LYS A 55 -12.76 -5.14 13.50
N GLY A 56 -13.63 -4.23 13.05
CA GLY A 56 -13.41 -3.43 11.83
C GLY A 56 -12.08 -2.66 11.81
N ALA A 57 -11.63 -2.14 12.95
CA ALA A 57 -10.32 -1.48 13.06
C ALA A 57 -9.15 -2.44 12.81
N PHE A 58 -9.27 -3.70 13.24
CA PHE A 58 -8.26 -4.72 12.96
C PHE A 58 -8.29 -5.12 11.48
N TYR A 59 -9.48 -5.31 10.91
CA TYR A 59 -9.60 -5.59 9.47
C TYR A 59 -9.03 -4.46 8.61
N SER A 60 -9.26 -3.20 8.98
CA SER A 60 -8.68 -2.05 8.29
C SER A 60 -7.14 -2.11 8.27
N ARG A 61 -6.50 -2.59 9.35
CA ARG A 61 -5.05 -2.81 9.37
C ARG A 61 -4.60 -3.96 8.48
N LEU A 62 -5.41 -5.03 8.37
CA LEU A 62 -5.12 -6.14 7.46
C LEU A 62 -5.15 -5.66 6.00
N GLU A 63 -6.21 -4.95 5.62
CA GLU A 63 -6.37 -4.46 4.25
C GLU A 63 -5.36 -3.37 3.89
N SER A 64 -4.90 -2.55 4.85
CA SER A 64 -3.83 -1.57 4.64
C SER A 64 -2.43 -2.17 4.62
N GLY A 65 -2.29 -3.49 4.81
CA GLY A 65 -0.99 -4.16 4.93
C GLY A 65 -0.22 -3.84 6.22
N SER A 66 -0.83 -3.16 7.19
CA SER A 66 -0.22 -2.86 8.51
C SER A 66 -0.22 -4.07 9.46
N SER A 67 -0.96 -5.12 9.08
CA SER A 67 -0.97 -6.43 9.72
C SER A 67 -1.10 -7.49 8.62
N ALA A 68 -0.46 -8.64 8.79
CA ALA A 68 -0.55 -9.72 7.83
C ALA A 68 -1.81 -10.56 8.06
N PHE A 69 -2.44 -11.01 6.98
CA PHE A 69 -3.43 -12.07 7.04
C PHE A 69 -2.76 -13.39 7.38
N ASN A 70 -3.39 -14.19 8.25
CA ASN A 70 -3.00 -15.58 8.43
C ASN A 70 -3.70 -16.47 7.38
N ILE A 71 -3.21 -17.71 7.25
CA ILE A 71 -3.68 -18.63 6.21
C ILE A 71 -5.17 -18.99 6.35
N ALA A 72 -5.67 -19.13 7.58
CA ALA A 72 -7.06 -19.45 7.84
C ALA A 72 -7.97 -18.29 7.44
N GLN A 73 -7.58 -17.05 7.74
CA GLN A 73 -8.30 -15.85 7.31
C GLN A 73 -8.37 -15.75 5.79
N LEU A 74 -7.26 -15.99 5.09
CA LEU A 74 -7.25 -15.98 3.63
C LEU A 74 -8.18 -17.05 3.07
N HIS A 75 -8.14 -18.27 3.61
CA HIS A 75 -9.01 -19.36 3.20
C HIS A 75 -10.49 -19.00 3.37
N THR A 76 -10.89 -18.51 4.55
CA THR A 76 -12.27 -18.08 4.83
C THR A 76 -12.75 -17.02 3.85
N LEU A 77 -11.92 -16.02 3.55
CA LEU A 77 -12.29 -14.97 2.59
C LEU A 77 -12.42 -15.50 1.17
N CYS A 78 -11.50 -16.37 0.73
CA CYS A 78 -11.53 -16.96 -0.61
C CYS A 78 -12.79 -17.84 -0.78
N GLU A 79 -13.07 -18.73 0.16
CA GLU A 79 -14.27 -19.58 0.15
C GLU A 79 -15.55 -18.77 0.11
N ALA A 80 -15.66 -17.72 0.94
CA ALA A 80 -16.82 -16.83 0.97
C ALA A 80 -17.05 -16.09 -0.37
N LYS A 81 -16.04 -16.07 -1.25
CA LYS A 81 -16.10 -15.44 -2.57
C LYS A 81 -16.08 -16.47 -3.71
N GLY A 82 -16.10 -17.77 -3.41
CA GLY A 82 -16.06 -18.82 -4.42
C GLY A 82 -14.74 -18.86 -5.19
N LEU A 83 -13.65 -18.46 -4.53
CA LEU A 83 -12.30 -18.46 -5.07
C LEU A 83 -11.45 -19.43 -4.24
N SER A 84 -10.52 -20.13 -4.89
CA SER A 84 -9.52 -20.95 -4.19
C SER A 84 -8.36 -20.11 -3.73
N LEU A 85 -7.70 -20.53 -2.64
CA LEU A 85 -6.51 -19.86 -2.15
C LEU A 85 -5.38 -19.83 -3.22
N GLY A 86 -5.29 -20.88 -4.04
CA GLY A 86 -4.33 -20.96 -5.15
C GLY A 86 -4.56 -19.90 -6.23
N GLU A 87 -5.81 -19.56 -6.54
CA GLU A 87 -6.14 -18.49 -7.49
C GLU A 87 -5.75 -17.11 -6.93
N LEU A 88 -5.96 -16.87 -5.62
CA LEU A 88 -5.51 -15.63 -4.99
C LEU A 88 -3.99 -15.49 -5.07
N PHE A 89 -3.26 -16.55 -4.75
CA PHE A 89 -1.79 -16.53 -4.82
C PHE A 89 -1.27 -16.45 -6.26
N THR A 90 -1.99 -17.00 -7.22
CA THR A 90 -1.68 -16.82 -8.64
C THR A 90 -1.76 -15.34 -9.03
N TYR A 91 -2.77 -14.62 -8.54
CA TYR A 91 -2.87 -13.17 -8.72
C TYR A 91 -1.74 -12.42 -8.00
N VAL A 92 -1.42 -12.77 -6.75
CA VAL A 92 -0.28 -12.18 -6.02
C VAL A 92 1.05 -12.40 -6.76
N ASP A 93 1.27 -13.59 -7.33
CA ASP A 93 2.46 -13.90 -8.12
C ASP A 93 2.52 -13.09 -9.42
N HIS A 94 1.37 -12.77 -10.02
CA HIS A 94 1.30 -11.85 -11.14
C HIS A 94 1.69 -10.43 -10.74
N MET A 95 1.09 -9.89 -9.67
CA MET A 95 1.46 -8.58 -9.11
C MET A 95 2.96 -8.50 -8.79
N LYS A 96 3.52 -9.58 -8.23
CA LYS A 96 4.95 -9.70 -7.95
C LYS A 96 5.79 -9.63 -9.23
N LYS A 97 5.40 -10.35 -10.28
CA LYS A 97 6.11 -10.31 -11.58
C LYS A 97 6.08 -8.93 -12.21
N ASP A 98 4.94 -8.24 -12.16
CA ASP A 98 4.80 -6.88 -12.69
C ASP A 98 5.70 -5.90 -11.95
N LEU A 99 5.74 -5.97 -10.62
CA LEU A 99 6.62 -5.13 -9.80
C LEU A 99 8.10 -5.41 -10.04
N ILE A 100 8.49 -6.68 -10.17
CA ILE A 100 9.87 -7.06 -10.52
C ILE A 100 10.22 -6.52 -11.91
N GLY A 101 9.32 -6.64 -12.89
CA GLY A 101 9.47 -6.08 -14.23
C GLY A 101 9.61 -4.56 -14.23
N ALA A 102 8.93 -3.88 -13.30
CA ALA A 102 9.05 -2.45 -13.06
C ALA A 102 10.28 -2.03 -12.23
N GLY A 103 11.14 -2.97 -11.83
CA GLY A 103 12.40 -2.70 -11.13
C GLY A 103 12.30 -2.64 -9.60
N TYR A 104 11.19 -3.09 -9.01
CA TYR A 104 11.06 -3.24 -7.57
C TYR A 104 11.65 -4.57 -7.07
N GLN A 105 12.11 -4.57 -5.82
CA GLN A 105 12.49 -5.78 -5.11
C GLN A 105 11.32 -6.24 -4.23
N VAL A 106 10.73 -7.39 -4.56
CA VAL A 106 9.71 -8.01 -3.70
C VAL A 106 10.40 -8.90 -2.66
N VAL A 107 10.18 -8.61 -1.38
CA VAL A 107 10.78 -9.34 -0.24
C VAL A 107 9.71 -10.11 0.54
N THR A 108 10.12 -11.17 1.23
CA THR A 108 9.21 -12.00 2.05
C THR A 108 9.11 -11.56 3.50
N GLU A 109 9.94 -10.59 3.91
CA GLU A 109 9.92 -10.03 5.26
C GLU A 109 8.86 -8.94 5.40
N ALA A 110 8.39 -8.71 6.63
CA ALA A 110 7.55 -7.57 6.94
C ALA A 110 8.43 -6.32 6.97
N LEU A 111 8.08 -5.34 6.16
CA LEU A 111 8.81 -4.07 6.09
C LEU A 111 8.14 -3.01 6.98
N PRO A 112 8.89 -2.07 7.56
CA PRO A 112 8.38 -0.78 7.99
C PRO A 112 7.71 -0.02 6.83
N ILE A 113 6.74 0.87 7.11
CA ILE A 113 5.94 1.51 6.04
C ILE A 113 6.78 2.47 5.20
N GLU A 114 7.85 3.00 5.76
CA GLU A 114 8.82 3.88 5.13
C GLU A 114 9.62 3.15 4.04
N GLN A 115 9.86 1.85 4.26
CA GLN A 115 10.65 0.98 3.39
C GLN A 115 9.80 0.19 2.39
N ASP A 116 8.50 0.03 2.65
CA ASP A 116 7.55 -0.56 1.72
C ASP A 116 6.98 0.50 0.76
N ALA A 117 7.52 0.54 -0.45
CA ALA A 117 7.18 1.55 -1.45
C ALA A 117 5.68 1.57 -1.79
N MET A 118 5.06 0.40 -1.94
CA MET A 118 3.64 0.30 -2.31
C MET A 118 2.75 0.74 -1.16
N ARG A 119 3.03 0.29 0.07
CA ARG A 119 2.24 0.68 1.24
C ARG A 119 2.37 2.18 1.55
N LYS A 120 3.57 2.74 1.32
CA LYS A 120 3.82 4.19 1.41
C LYS A 120 2.98 4.96 0.39
N ASP A 121 3.01 4.56 -0.88
CA ASP A 121 2.26 5.23 -1.93
C ASP A 121 0.75 5.16 -1.69
N ASN A 122 0.24 3.99 -1.27
CA ASN A 122 -1.17 3.80 -0.91
C ASN A 122 -1.59 4.70 0.26
N TRP A 123 -0.74 4.82 1.29
CA TRP A 123 -1.01 5.74 2.41
C TRP A 123 -1.09 7.20 1.94
N ILE A 124 -0.16 7.63 1.10
CA ILE A 124 -0.12 9.00 0.56
C ILE A 124 -1.36 9.26 -0.30
N GLU A 125 -1.75 8.32 -1.15
CA GLU A 125 -2.95 8.43 -1.99
C GLU A 125 -4.23 8.52 -1.15
N GLU A 126 -4.37 7.67 -0.14
CA GLU A 126 -5.53 7.68 0.76
C GLU A 126 -5.63 9.01 1.52
N LYS A 127 -4.50 9.54 2.01
CA LYS A 127 -4.46 10.84 2.68
C LYS A 127 -4.76 12.00 1.75
N ALA A 128 -4.15 12.02 0.56
CA ALA A 128 -4.42 13.04 -0.45
C ALA A 128 -5.89 13.04 -0.86
N THR A 129 -6.49 11.85 -1.03
CA THR A 129 -7.92 11.68 -1.34
C THR A 129 -8.80 12.19 -0.21
N ALA A 130 -8.46 11.92 1.05
CA ALA A 130 -9.20 12.43 2.20
C ALA A 130 -9.17 13.96 2.28
N LEU A 131 -7.99 14.57 2.09
CA LEU A 131 -7.82 16.04 2.03
C LEU A 131 -8.65 16.64 0.89
N ASN A 132 -8.57 16.03 -0.30
CA ASN A 132 -9.31 16.50 -1.47
C ASN A 132 -10.84 16.39 -1.30
N ASN A 133 -11.32 15.30 -0.68
CA ASN A 133 -12.73 15.11 -0.39
C ASN A 133 -13.23 16.14 0.64
N LYS A 134 -12.42 16.46 1.66
CA LYS A 134 -12.74 17.50 2.65
C LYS A 134 -12.87 18.86 1.96
N TRP A 135 -11.85 19.27 1.22
CA TRP A 135 -11.86 20.54 0.48
C TRP A 135 -13.03 20.62 -0.51
N THR A 136 -13.30 19.54 -1.27
CA THR A 136 -14.44 19.48 -2.21
C THR A 136 -15.78 19.70 -1.50
N ARG A 137 -15.98 19.13 -0.31
CA ARG A 137 -17.20 19.34 0.49
C ARG A 137 -17.32 20.78 0.95
N GLU A 138 -16.22 21.40 1.40
CA GLU A 138 -16.18 22.80 1.81
C GLU A 138 -16.49 23.75 0.64
N GLN A 139 -15.89 23.52 -0.53
CA GLN A 139 -16.17 24.32 -1.72
C GLN A 139 -17.62 24.17 -2.19
N LYS A 140 -18.21 22.98 -2.04
CA LYS A 140 -19.63 22.75 -2.34
C LYS A 140 -20.56 23.44 -1.33
N SER A 141 -20.23 23.43 -0.04
CA SER A 141 -21.03 24.15 0.96
C SER A 141 -20.98 25.67 0.75
N LEU A 142 -19.85 26.19 0.26
CA LEU A 142 -19.69 27.59 -0.13
C LEU A 142 -20.29 27.90 -1.51
N LYS A 143 -20.85 26.92 -2.23
CA LYS A 143 -21.34 27.03 -3.62
C LYS A 143 -20.30 27.52 -4.64
N GLN A 144 -19.02 27.49 -4.28
CA GLN A 144 -17.88 27.93 -5.11
C GLN A 144 -17.35 26.84 -6.02
N TYR A 145 -17.61 25.56 -5.70
CA TYR A 145 -17.05 24.44 -6.46
C TYR A 145 -17.40 24.47 -7.95
N LYS A 146 -18.60 24.92 -8.31
CA LYS A 146 -19.07 25.01 -9.70
C LYS A 146 -18.33 26.09 -10.52
N ASP A 147 -17.70 27.04 -9.85
CA ASP A 147 -17.00 28.17 -10.47
C ASP A 147 -15.50 27.87 -10.65
N LEU A 148 -15.04 26.71 -10.16
CA LEU A 148 -13.66 26.26 -10.31
C LEU A 148 -13.44 25.62 -11.68
N THR A 149 -12.33 25.98 -12.30
CA THR A 149 -11.85 25.34 -13.53
C THR A 149 -11.21 23.98 -13.23
N ASP A 150 -11.18 23.10 -14.23
CA ASP A 150 -10.49 21.81 -14.12
C ASP A 150 -9.00 21.96 -13.79
N GLN A 151 -8.36 23.02 -14.29
CA GLN A 151 -6.97 23.34 -13.97
C GLN A 151 -6.78 23.67 -12.48
N GLN A 152 -7.67 24.48 -11.89
CA GLN A 152 -7.64 24.79 -10.46
C GLN A 152 -7.89 23.55 -9.60
N ILE A 153 -8.84 22.69 -10.01
CA ILE A 153 -9.11 21.43 -9.32
C ILE A 153 -7.89 20.50 -9.39
N ALA A 154 -7.26 20.38 -10.56
CA ALA A 154 -6.06 19.57 -10.75
C ALA A 154 -4.87 20.09 -9.92
N ALA A 155 -4.62 21.40 -9.93
CA ALA A 155 -3.59 22.04 -9.13
C ALA A 155 -3.82 21.78 -7.63
N LYS A 156 -5.07 21.88 -7.16
CA LYS A 156 -5.39 21.62 -5.75
C LYS A 156 -5.19 20.15 -5.36
N ARG A 157 -5.47 19.21 -6.28
CA ARG A 157 -5.16 17.79 -6.08
C ARG A 157 -3.65 17.56 -5.92
N GLN A 158 -2.82 18.21 -6.74
CA GLN A 158 -1.36 18.13 -6.63
C GLN A 158 -0.86 18.70 -5.29
N GLU A 159 -1.41 19.83 -4.85
CA GLU A 159 -1.13 20.41 -3.54
C GLU A 159 -1.45 19.43 -2.40
N HIS A 160 -2.59 18.75 -2.46
CA HIS A 160 -2.96 17.74 -1.45
C HIS A 160 -2.06 16.50 -1.48
N VAL A 161 -1.55 16.09 -2.65
CA VAL A 161 -0.54 15.01 -2.73
C VAL A 161 0.77 15.45 -2.08
N LEU A 162 1.23 16.69 -2.33
CA LEU A 162 2.42 17.23 -1.67
C LEU A 162 2.22 17.32 -0.15
N HIS A 163 1.07 17.82 0.30
CA HIS A 163 0.74 17.89 1.72
C HIS A 163 0.70 16.48 2.35
N ALA A 164 0.10 15.49 1.70
CA ALA A 164 0.11 14.10 2.18
C ALA A 164 1.53 13.54 2.30
N ARG A 165 2.44 13.85 1.36
CA ARG A 165 3.86 13.45 1.47
C ARG A 165 4.56 14.08 2.68
N LEU A 166 4.31 15.36 2.96
CA LEU A 166 4.86 16.04 4.13
C LEU A 166 4.34 15.40 5.43
N LEU A 167 3.04 15.09 5.50
CA LEU A 167 2.45 14.40 6.65
C LEU A 167 3.00 12.98 6.82
N PHE A 168 3.32 12.29 5.73
CA PHE A 168 3.99 10.99 5.80
C PHE A 168 5.38 11.16 6.42
N ALA A 169 6.18 12.10 5.91
CA ALA A 169 7.52 12.36 6.41
C ALA A 169 7.53 12.81 7.88
N ASP A 170 6.60 13.65 8.31
CA ASP A 170 6.45 14.04 9.71
C ASP A 170 6.10 12.83 10.61
N LYS A 171 5.17 11.99 10.16
CA LYS A 171 4.69 10.86 10.95
C LYS A 171 5.69 9.70 11.05
N PHE A 172 6.45 9.47 9.99
CA PHE A 172 7.22 8.24 9.78
C PHE A 172 8.70 8.49 9.49
N GLY A 173 9.10 9.71 9.16
CA GLY A 173 10.48 10.10 8.85
C GLY A 173 11.42 10.13 10.06
N HIS A 174 10.97 9.68 11.23
CA HIS A 174 11.82 9.47 12.41
C HIS A 174 12.48 8.08 12.46
N VAL A 175 12.28 7.24 11.44
CA VAL A 175 13.09 6.02 11.26
C VAL A 175 14.25 6.41 10.35
N GLU A 176 15.34 6.84 10.96
CA GLU A 176 16.62 7.09 10.28
C GLU A 176 16.96 5.94 9.32
N ASP A 177 17.46 6.32 8.14
CA ASP A 177 18.20 5.48 7.20
C ASP A 177 19.48 4.90 7.84
N VAL A 178 19.37 4.11 8.92
CA VAL A 178 20.54 3.48 9.59
C VAL A 178 21.06 2.26 8.80
N GLU A 179 20.36 1.80 7.75
CA GLU A 179 20.79 0.65 6.96
C GLU A 179 21.23 0.96 5.52
N LEU A 180 21.72 2.17 5.25
CA LEU A 180 22.44 2.49 4.02
C LEU A 180 23.80 3.17 4.24
N GLN A 181 24.54 2.78 5.28
CA GLN A 181 26.01 2.91 5.33
C GLN A 181 26.68 1.69 6.01
N ARG A 182 26.41 0.47 5.53
CA ARG A 182 27.37 -0.64 5.67
C ARG A 182 28.54 -0.36 4.73
N GLY A 183 29.52 0.41 5.21
CA GLY A 183 30.75 0.67 4.45
C GLY A 183 31.68 1.76 4.97
N GLN A 184 31.35 2.49 6.04
CA GLN A 184 32.22 3.54 6.59
C GLN A 184 32.56 3.40 8.09
N TRP A 185 32.14 2.31 8.74
CA TRP A 185 32.44 2.07 10.16
C TRP A 185 33.65 1.17 10.42
N ASP A 186 34.22 0.53 9.39
CA ASP A 186 35.38 -0.37 9.57
C ASP A 186 36.73 0.36 9.52
N GLU A 187 36.81 1.61 9.06
CA GLU A 187 38.05 2.39 9.05
C GLU A 187 38.25 3.27 10.30
N ALA A 188 37.18 3.65 11.00
CA ALA A 188 37.27 4.50 12.19
C ALA A 188 37.72 3.76 13.47
N PHE A 189 37.74 2.42 13.47
CA PHE A 189 38.16 1.59 14.61
C PHE A 189 39.23 0.54 14.22
N ALA A 190 39.89 0.73 13.09
CA ALA A 190 41.05 -0.09 12.70
C ALA A 190 42.33 0.32 13.43
N GLU A 191 42.46 1.59 13.83
CA GLU A 191 43.67 2.09 14.53
C GLU A 191 43.70 1.73 16.02
N ASP A 192 42.55 1.52 16.66
CA ASP A 192 42.48 1.15 18.09
C ASP A 192 42.66 -0.36 18.36
N ARG A 193 42.59 -1.21 17.32
CA ARG A 193 42.88 -2.65 17.46
C ARG A 193 44.34 -3.03 17.18
N ALA A 194 45.20 -2.05 16.90
CA ALA A 194 46.64 -2.26 16.70
C ALA A 194 47.48 -1.90 17.94
N LYS A 195 46.86 -1.65 19.11
CA LYS A 195 47.53 -1.24 20.35
C LYS A 195 47.22 -2.08 21.59
N GLU A 196 46.73 -3.30 21.44
CA GLU A 196 46.79 -4.32 22.50
C GLU A 196 47.37 -5.63 21.96
#